data_AF-A0A1Y4ACC9-F1
#
_entry.id   AF-A0A1Y4ACC9-F1
#
_cell.length_a   1.000
_cell.length_b   1.000
_cell.length_c   1.000
_cell.angle_alpha   90.00
_cell.angle_beta   90.00
_cell.angle_gamma   90.00
#
_symmetry.space_group_name_H-M   'P 1'
#
loop_
_entity.id
_entity.type
_entity.pdbx_description
1 polymer ?
#
loop_
_entity_poly.entity_id
_entity_poly.type
_entity_poly.pdbx_seq_one_letter_code
_entity_poly.pdbx_strand_id
1 'polypeptide(L)'
;MAASQMNIRMDNMLKQSGNAALSSLGITPSQAVRALWEFLAIQQTLPSELLRLLHPKETPHATELDSGHEGARLVARFYEITGIPEPGEDPLDYDELKDLAAAEQLEKWGLS
;
A
#
# COMPACT_ATOMS: atom_id res chain seq x y z
N MET A 1 15.45 29.36 -25.61
CA MET A 1 15.11 29.03 -24.20
C MET A 1 16.40 28.90 -23.41
N ALA A 2 16.43 29.34 -22.16
CA ALA A 2 17.59 29.19 -21.29
C ALA A 2 17.73 27.72 -20.84
N ALA A 3 18.94 27.16 -20.92
CA ALA A 3 19.22 25.84 -20.36
C ALA A 3 19.28 25.91 -18.84
N SER A 4 18.59 25.00 -18.15
CA SER A 4 18.65 24.85 -16.69
C SER A 4 19.37 23.56 -16.32
N GLN A 5 20.08 23.57 -15.20
CA GLN A 5 20.76 22.39 -14.65
C GLN A 5 20.04 21.87 -13.43
N MET A 6 20.02 20.54 -13.28
CA MET A 6 19.53 19.87 -12.09
C MET A 6 20.66 19.04 -11.47
N ASN A 7 21.01 19.36 -10.23
CA ASN A 7 22.04 18.68 -9.46
C ASN A 7 21.40 17.89 -8.33
N ILE A 8 21.63 16.58 -8.28
CA ILE A 8 21.03 15.67 -7.29
C ILE A 8 22.15 14.93 -6.56
N ARG A 9 22.08 14.88 -5.22
CA ARG A 9 22.94 14.02 -4.41
C ARG A 9 22.38 12.61 -4.40
N MET A 10 23.22 11.63 -4.70
CA MET A 10 22.83 10.22 -4.77
C MET A 10 24.01 9.37 -4.29
N ASP A 11 23.69 8.20 -3.72
CA ASP A 11 24.71 7.19 -3.40
C ASP A 11 25.54 6.81 -4.64
N ASN A 12 26.85 6.63 -4.43
CA ASN A 12 27.78 6.40 -5.53
C ASN A 12 27.58 5.03 -6.20
N MET A 13 27.26 4.00 -5.41
CA MET A 13 26.99 2.66 -5.94
C MET A 13 25.67 2.66 -6.73
N LEU A 14 24.63 3.33 -6.21
CA LEU A 14 23.37 3.51 -6.92
C LEU A 14 23.56 4.26 -8.25
N LYS A 15 24.40 5.31 -8.26
CA LYS A 15 24.75 6.02 -9.49
C LYS A 15 25.40 5.11 -10.53
N GLN A 16 26.36 4.31 -10.09
CA GLN A 16 27.12 3.44 -10.99
C GLN A 16 26.24 2.32 -11.56
N SER A 17 25.44 1.66 -10.73
CA SER A 17 24.55 0.59 -11.16
C SER A 17 23.47 1.11 -12.12
N GLY A 18 22.85 2.25 -11.81
CA GLY A 18 21.88 2.90 -12.69
C GLY A 18 22.48 3.30 -14.04
N ASN A 19 23.69 3.88 -14.04
CA ASN A 19 24.38 4.23 -15.28
C ASN A 19 24.71 3.00 -16.14
N ALA A 20 25.13 1.89 -15.53
CA ALA A 20 25.40 0.66 -16.25
C ALA A 20 24.12 0.09 -16.91
N ALA A 21 23.00 0.09 -16.18
CA ALA A 21 21.71 -0.33 -16.71
C ALA A 21 21.27 0.54 -17.89
N LEU A 22 21.33 1.87 -17.75
CA LEU A 22 20.99 2.79 -18.85
C LEU A 22 21.90 2.60 -20.06
N SER A 23 23.20 2.40 -19.84
CA SER A 23 24.17 2.14 -20.92
C SER A 23 23.86 0.84 -21.67
N SER A 24 23.42 -0.21 -20.99
CA SER A 24 23.00 -1.47 -21.66
C SER A 24 21.79 -1.29 -22.57
N LEU A 25 20.98 -0.26 -22.33
CA LEU A 25 19.83 0.13 -23.15
C LEU A 25 20.20 1.18 -24.22
N GLY A 26 21.45 1.63 -24.30
CA GLY A 26 21.89 2.69 -25.20
C GLY A 26 21.36 4.08 -24.83
N ILE A 27 20.95 4.28 -23.58
CA ILE A 27 20.34 5.52 -23.09
C ILE A 27 21.34 6.24 -22.17
N THR A 28 21.52 7.55 -22.37
CA THR A 28 22.32 8.36 -21.43
C THR A 28 21.49 8.77 -20.21
N PRO A 29 22.10 8.99 -19.03
CA PRO A 29 21.39 9.49 -17.85
C PRO A 29 20.60 10.77 -18.13
N SER A 30 21.17 11.70 -18.88
CA SER A 30 20.51 12.95 -19.24
C SER A 30 19.30 12.76 -20.14
N GLN A 31 19.31 11.77 -21.05
CA GLN A 31 18.13 11.43 -21.85
C GLN A 31 17.02 10.86 -20.98
N ALA A 32 17.34 9.91 -20.10
CA ALA A 32 16.36 9.31 -19.20
C ALA A 32 15.70 10.35 -18.29
N VAL A 33 16.50 11.25 -17.70
CA VAL A 33 15.99 12.34 -16.85
C VAL A 33 15.14 13.32 -17.65
N ARG A 34 15.56 13.76 -18.83
CA ARG A 34 14.74 14.67 -19.65
C ARG A 34 13.41 14.04 -20.05
N ALA A 35 13.42 12.79 -20.50
CA ALA A 35 12.21 12.06 -20.87
C ALA A 35 11.24 11.94 -19.68
N LEU A 36 11.75 11.72 -18.46
CA LEU A 36 10.92 11.69 -17.26
C LEU A 36 10.28 13.07 -16.99
N TRP A 37 11.02 14.16 -17.13
CA TRP A 37 10.47 15.51 -16.95
C TRP A 37 9.44 15.89 -18.02
N GLU A 38 9.66 15.49 -19.27
CA GLU A 38 8.69 15.64 -20.36
C GLU A 38 7.41 14.85 -20.08
N PHE A 39 7.55 13.59 -19.63
CA PHE A 39 6.42 12.77 -19.22
C PHE A 39 5.60 13.42 -18.10
N LEU A 40 6.28 13.91 -17.05
CA LEU A 40 5.62 14.59 -15.92
C LEU A 40 4.92 15.88 -16.34
N ALA A 41 5.53 16.67 -17.22
CA ALA A 41 4.93 17.91 -17.71
C ALA A 41 3.64 17.67 -18.51
N ILE A 42 3.57 16.57 -19.26
CA ILE A 42 2.42 16.22 -20.10
C ILE A 42 1.34 15.51 -19.27
N GLN A 43 1.73 14.46 -18.54
CA GLN A 43 0.79 13.53 -17.91
C GLN A 43 0.41 13.94 -16.50
N GLN A 44 1.16 14.87 -15.87
CA GLN A 44 0.96 15.33 -14.50
C GLN A 44 0.88 14.18 -13.47
N THR A 45 1.50 13.05 -13.78
CA THR A 45 1.55 11.85 -12.94
C THR A 45 2.89 11.14 -13.09
N LEU A 46 3.23 10.30 -12.12
CA LEU A 46 4.44 9.47 -12.13
C LEU A 46 4.11 8.04 -12.63
N PRO A 47 5.05 7.39 -13.34
CA PRO A 47 4.97 5.95 -13.57
C PRO A 47 4.74 5.18 -12.28
N SER A 48 3.86 4.17 -12.30
CA SER A 48 3.45 3.40 -11.12
C SER A 48 4.62 2.77 -10.37
N GLU A 49 5.64 2.28 -11.07
CA GLU A 49 6.85 1.73 -10.40
C GLU A 49 7.67 2.82 -9.70
N LEU A 50 7.73 4.04 -10.25
CA LEU A 50 8.38 5.16 -9.55
C LEU A 50 7.58 5.57 -8.31
N LEU A 51 6.25 5.55 -8.37
CA LEU A 51 5.39 5.76 -7.20
C LEU A 51 5.67 4.72 -6.11
N ARG A 52 5.75 3.43 -6.46
CA ARG A 52 6.05 2.37 -5.48
C ARG A 52 7.41 2.54 -4.82
N LEU A 53 8.42 3.00 -5.56
CA LEU A 53 9.76 3.27 -5.01
C LEU A 53 9.78 4.49 -4.07
N LEU A 54 8.96 5.50 -4.35
CA LEU A 54 8.83 6.70 -3.51
C LEU A 54 7.94 6.46 -2.29
N HIS A 55 6.97 5.54 -2.40
CA HIS A 55 6.04 5.14 -1.35
C HIS A 55 6.23 3.66 -0.96
N PRO A 56 7.43 3.24 -0.50
CA PRO A 56 7.74 1.85 -0.21
C PRO A 56 6.97 1.28 1.00
N LYS A 57 6.16 2.11 1.68
CA LYS A 57 5.41 1.77 2.90
C LYS A 57 3.98 2.32 2.93
N GLU A 58 3.36 2.46 1.78
CA GLU A 58 1.90 2.35 1.78
C GLU A 58 1.59 0.85 1.69
N THR A 59 1.53 0.18 2.86
CA THR A 59 0.46 -0.81 3.04
C THR A 59 -0.80 -0.18 2.44
N PRO A 60 -1.61 -0.90 1.66
CA PRO A 60 -2.78 -0.29 1.03
C PRO A 60 -3.69 0.28 2.12
N HIS A 61 -3.46 1.53 2.49
CA HIS A 61 -4.49 2.40 2.94
C HIS A 61 -5.27 2.60 1.67
N ALA A 62 -6.33 1.81 1.58
CA ALA A 62 -7.47 2.00 0.71
C ALA A 62 -7.57 3.47 0.37
N THR A 63 -6.97 3.85 -0.76
CA THR A 63 -7.09 5.20 -1.27
C THR A 63 -8.48 5.21 -1.85
N GLU A 64 -9.45 5.56 -1.01
CA GLU A 64 -10.73 6.14 -1.43
C GLU A 64 -11.40 5.42 -2.61
N LEU A 65 -11.37 4.09 -2.61
CA LEU A 65 -12.43 3.30 -3.22
C LEU A 65 -13.62 3.53 -2.31
N ASP A 66 -14.74 4.03 -2.83
CA ASP A 66 -16.08 4.00 -2.24
C ASP A 66 -16.24 2.99 -1.07
N SER A 67 -15.78 3.39 0.13
CA SER A 67 -15.09 2.45 1.04
C SER A 67 -16.04 1.64 1.91
N GLY A 68 -17.32 1.97 1.89
CA GLY A 68 -18.35 1.19 2.57
C GLY A 68 -18.74 -0.05 1.75
N HIS A 69 -19.01 0.12 0.46
CA HIS A 69 -19.68 -0.90 -0.33
C HIS A 69 -18.74 -2.02 -0.79
N GLU A 70 -17.49 -1.69 -1.19
CA GLU A 70 -16.55 -2.73 -1.62
C GLU A 70 -15.98 -3.54 -0.45
N GLY A 71 -15.73 -2.88 0.69
CA GLY A 71 -15.32 -3.56 1.92
C GLY A 71 -16.37 -4.55 2.40
N ALA A 72 -17.64 -4.12 2.49
CA ALA A 72 -18.75 -4.98 2.86
C ALA A 72 -18.92 -6.16 1.90
N ARG A 73 -18.77 -5.95 0.59
CA ARG A 73 -18.85 -7.03 -0.41
C ARG A 73 -17.73 -8.05 -0.27
N LEU A 74 -16.53 -7.63 0.09
CA LEU A 74 -15.41 -8.55 0.30
C LEU A 74 -15.63 -9.44 1.54
N VAL A 75 -16.14 -8.85 2.63
CA VAL A 75 -16.49 -9.54 3.88
C VAL A 75 -17.64 -10.53 3.65
N ALA A 76 -18.71 -10.10 2.99
CA ALA A 76 -19.84 -10.98 2.65
C ALA A 76 -19.39 -12.18 1.79
N ARG A 77 -18.52 -11.92 0.79
CA ARG A 77 -17.96 -12.98 -0.07
C ARG A 77 -17.07 -13.96 0.69
N PHE A 78 -16.35 -13.50 1.71
CA PHE A 78 -15.54 -14.38 2.57
C PHE A 78 -16.43 -15.38 3.34
N TYR A 79 -17.52 -14.91 3.94
CA TYR A 79 -18.48 -15.78 4.63
C TYR A 79 -19.17 -16.74 3.65
N GLU A 80 -19.55 -16.28 2.46
CA GLU A 80 -20.13 -17.12 1.40
C GLU A 80 -19.18 -18.25 0.96
N ILE A 81 -17.91 -17.94 0.68
CA ILE A 81 -16.93 -18.93 0.21
C ILE A 81 -16.55 -19.92 1.31
N THR A 82 -16.45 -19.46 2.56
CA THR A 82 -16.02 -20.30 3.68
C THR A 82 -17.17 -21.13 4.27
N GLY A 83 -18.42 -20.80 3.92
CA GLY A 83 -19.62 -21.47 4.47
C GLY A 83 -19.83 -21.17 5.96
N ILE A 84 -19.17 -20.13 6.48
CA ILE A 84 -19.29 -19.69 7.87
C ILE A 84 -20.44 -18.67 7.93
N PRO A 85 -21.38 -18.80 8.87
CA PRO A 85 -22.44 -17.80 9.04
C PRO A 85 -21.81 -16.45 9.40
N GLU A 86 -22.24 -15.40 8.70
CA GLU A 86 -21.87 -14.03 9.05
C GLU A 86 -22.38 -13.72 10.47
N PRO A 87 -21.56 -13.16 11.36
CA PRO A 87 -22.01 -12.77 12.69
C PRO A 87 -23.12 -11.73 12.56
N GLY A 88 -24.25 -11.96 13.24
CA GLY A 88 -25.36 -11.02 13.25
C GLY A 88 -24.94 -9.66 13.85
N GLU A 89 -25.63 -8.59 13.44
CA GLU A 89 -25.40 -7.20 13.88
C GLU A 89 -25.77 -6.93 15.36
N ASP A 90 -25.65 -7.91 16.25
CA ASP A 90 -25.81 -7.72 17.69
C ASP A 90 -24.42 -7.74 18.33
N PRO A 91 -23.62 -6.66 18.21
CA PRO A 91 -22.36 -6.57 18.91
C PRO A 91 -22.69 -6.45 20.39
N LEU A 92 -22.51 -7.54 21.13
CA LEU A 92 -22.43 -7.50 22.58
C LEU A 92 -21.48 -6.36 22.97
N ASP A 93 -21.92 -5.53 23.91
CA ASP A 93 -21.13 -4.39 24.36
C ASP A 93 -19.77 -4.89 24.88
N TYR A 94 -18.73 -4.06 24.79
CA TYR A 94 -17.38 -4.44 25.21
C TYR A 94 -17.36 -4.96 26.66
N ASP A 95 -18.20 -4.39 27.52
CA ASP A 95 -18.34 -4.84 28.90
C ASP A 95 -18.97 -6.23 29.02
N GLU A 96 -19.95 -6.58 28.18
CA GLU A 96 -20.55 -7.92 28.15
C GLU A 96 -19.56 -8.96 27.62
N LEU A 97 -18.78 -8.63 26.59
CA LEU A 97 -17.72 -9.50 26.07
C LEU A 97 -16.62 -9.77 27.09
N LYS A 98 -16.25 -8.73 27.86
CA LYS A 98 -15.28 -8.84 28.95
C LYS A 98 -15.78 -9.76 30.06
N ASP A 99 -17.05 -9.66 30.43
CA ASP A 99 -17.65 -10.49 31.47
C ASP A 99 -17.78 -11.96 31.03
N LEU A 100 -18.15 -12.20 29.77
CA LEU A 100 -18.17 -13.55 29.17
C LEU A 100 -16.79 -14.19 29.14
N ALA A 101 -15.77 -13.45 28.69
CA ALA A 101 -14.39 -13.94 28.65
C ALA A 101 -13.86 -14.26 30.07
N ALA A 102 -14.25 -13.47 31.08
CA ALA A 102 -13.91 -13.75 32.47
C ALA A 102 -14.59 -15.03 32.99
N ALA A 103 -15.87 -15.24 32.64
CA ALA A 103 -16.62 -16.43 32.99
C ALA A 103 -16.03 -17.71 32.37
N GLU A 104 -15.71 -17.69 31.08
CA GLU A 104 -15.04 -18.81 30.39
C GLU A 104 -13.68 -19.16 31.03
N GLN A 105 -12.93 -18.13 31.44
CA GLN A 105 -11.63 -18.33 32.07
C GLN A 105 -11.76 -18.93 33.48
N LEU A 106 -12.79 -18.55 34.24
CA LEU A 106 -13.10 -19.15 35.55
C LEU A 106 -13.49 -20.63 35.41
N GLU A 107 -14.29 -20.97 34.42
CA GLU A 107 -14.66 -22.35 34.11
C GLU A 107 -13.41 -23.19 33.77
N LYS A 108 -12.53 -22.65 32.93
CA LYS A 108 -11.25 -23.29 32.58
C LYS A 108 -10.34 -23.53 33.77
N TRP A 109 -10.44 -22.69 34.80
CA TRP A 109 -9.70 -22.84 36.05
C TRP A 109 -10.41 -23.73 37.07
N GLY A 110 -11.63 -24.21 36.77
CA GLY A 110 -12.44 -25.01 37.68
C GLY A 110 -12.96 -24.21 38.88
N LEU A 111 -13.11 -22.90 38.71
CA LEU A 111 -13.52 -21.94 39.74
C LEU A 111 -14.95 -21.40 39.52
N SER A 112 -15.68 -21.98 38.55
CA SER A 112 -17.07 -21.68 38.22
C SER A 112 -18.04 -22.59 38.96
#